data_AF-A0A1J3JH25-F1
#
_entry.id   AF-A0A1J3JH25-F1
#
_cell.length_a   1.000
_cell.length_b   1.000
_cell.length_c   1.000
_cell.angle_alpha   90.00
_cell.angle_beta   90.00
_cell.angle_gamma   90.00
#
_symmetry.space_group_name_H-M   'P 1'
#
loop_
_entity.id
_entity.type
_entity.pdbx_description
1 polymer ?
#
loop_
_entity_poly.entity_id
_entity_poly.type
_entity_poly.pdbx_seq_one_letter_code
_entity_poly.pdbx_strand_id
1 'polypeptide(L)'
;EISGFTQLSSKTFSEAYERFKGYQMQCPHHGFSKENLLSTLYRGVLPKYRMLLDTASNGYFMGQDVNDGLLLVENIATSDGNYNEEYDRSDRGSSIQEEKHKKEIKMLNDKLLNGQQKQVHFVCEDDVVEEG
;
A
#
# COMPACT_ATOMS: atom_id res chain seq x y z
N GLU A 1 -20.08 -13.95 23.77
CA GLU A 1 -19.21 -13.62 24.93
C GLU A 1 -18.11 -12.68 24.46
N ILE A 2 -17.78 -11.65 25.24
CA ILE A 2 -16.80 -10.63 24.82
C ILE A 2 -15.36 -11.15 24.83
N SER A 3 -15.02 -12.04 25.76
CA SER A 3 -13.70 -12.71 25.93
C SER A 3 -13.21 -13.43 24.67
N GLY A 4 -14.13 -13.98 23.87
CA GLY A 4 -13.87 -14.69 22.62
C GLY A 4 -14.01 -13.82 21.37
N PHE A 5 -13.94 -12.50 21.50
CA PHE A 5 -14.05 -11.60 20.35
C PHE A 5 -12.97 -11.90 19.31
N THR A 6 -13.38 -12.01 18.05
CA THR A 6 -12.46 -12.12 16.91
C THR A 6 -13.08 -11.44 15.69
N GLN A 7 -12.36 -10.48 15.10
CA GLN A 7 -12.74 -9.82 13.87
C GLN A 7 -12.76 -10.82 12.71
N LEU A 8 -13.82 -10.78 11.91
CA LEU A 8 -13.92 -11.58 10.70
C LEU A 8 -13.08 -10.93 9.58
N SER A 9 -12.40 -11.74 8.77
CA SER A 9 -11.58 -11.25 7.66
C SER A 9 -12.36 -10.46 6.61
N SER A 10 -13.67 -10.73 6.49
CA SER A 10 -14.59 -10.03 5.59
C SER A 10 -15.17 -8.73 6.16
N LYS A 11 -14.82 -8.37 7.39
CA LYS A 11 -15.38 -7.21 8.10
C LYS A 11 -14.33 -6.14 8.33
N THR A 12 -14.73 -4.89 8.15
CA THR A 12 -13.90 -3.72 8.44
C THR A 12 -13.65 -3.63 9.95
N PHE A 13 -12.64 -2.85 10.35
CA PHE A 13 -12.40 -2.58 11.78
C PHE A 13 -13.57 -1.81 12.39
N SER A 14 -14.16 -0.89 11.63
CA SER A 14 -15.36 -0.16 12.05
C SER A 14 -16.51 -1.11 12.42
N GLU A 15 -16.87 -2.03 11.52
CA GLU A 15 -17.91 -3.04 11.77
C GLU A 15 -17.57 -3.96 12.95
N ALA A 16 -16.29 -4.33 13.07
CA ALA A 16 -15.81 -5.16 14.18
C ALA A 16 -15.91 -4.43 15.53
N TYR A 17 -15.58 -3.14 15.56
CA TYR A 17 -15.67 -2.29 16.75
C TYR A 17 -17.11 -2.00 17.16
N GLU A 18 -18.02 -1.78 16.21
CA GLU A 18 -19.45 -1.66 16.50
C GLU A 18 -20.02 -2.92 17.14
N ARG A 19 -19.68 -4.10 16.61
CA ARG A 19 -20.06 -5.38 17.21
C ARG A 19 -19.47 -5.53 18.61
N PHE A 20 -18.21 -5.10 18.81
CA PHE A 20 -17.56 -5.10 20.11
C PHE A 20 -18.29 -4.22 21.13
N LYS A 21 -18.72 -3.01 20.74
CA LYS A 21 -19.58 -2.13 21.55
C LYS A 21 -20.94 -2.79 21.84
N GLY A 22 -21.51 -3.49 20.86
CA GLY A 22 -22.75 -4.25 21.02
C GLY A 22 -22.68 -5.33 22.11
N TYR A 23 -21.51 -5.92 22.36
CA TYR A 23 -21.33 -6.87 23.47
C TYR A 23 -21.33 -6.19 24.83
N GLN A 24 -20.78 -4.97 24.93
CA GLN A 24 -20.76 -4.19 26.18
C GLN A 24 -22.15 -3.74 26.64
N MET A 25 -23.07 -3.54 25.70
CA MET A 25 -24.46 -3.16 26.01
C MET A 25 -25.31 -4.34 26.50
N GLN A 26 -24.90 -5.58 26.22
CA GLN A 26 -25.72 -6.76 26.48
C GLN A 26 -25.58 -7.34 27.90
N CYS A 27 -24.51 -7.05 28.66
CA CYS A 27 -24.50 -7.35 30.11
C CYS A 27 -24.06 -6.15 30.96
N PRO A 28 -24.98 -5.27 31.39
CA PRO A 28 -24.64 -4.04 32.14
C PRO A 28 -23.81 -4.24 33.44
N HIS A 29 -23.71 -5.47 33.96
CA HIS A 29 -22.88 -5.86 35.12
C HIS A 29 -21.60 -6.62 34.74
N HIS A 30 -20.92 -6.22 33.67
CA HIS A 30 -19.82 -6.96 33.06
C HIS A 30 -18.57 -7.19 33.93
N GLY A 31 -18.29 -6.33 34.91
CA GLY A 31 -17.08 -6.43 35.75
C GLY A 31 -15.74 -6.30 35.00
N PHE A 32 -15.74 -6.13 33.67
CA PHE A 32 -14.54 -5.93 32.88
C PHE A 32 -14.05 -4.50 33.02
N SER A 33 -12.77 -4.34 33.39
CA SER A 33 -12.11 -3.05 33.30
C SER A 33 -11.96 -2.62 31.85
N LYS A 34 -11.84 -1.31 31.62
CA LYS A 34 -11.53 -0.75 30.29
C LYS A 34 -10.23 -1.33 29.71
N GLU A 35 -9.23 -1.60 30.54
CA GLU A 35 -7.99 -2.30 30.13
C GLU A 35 -8.28 -3.70 29.59
N ASN A 36 -9.12 -4.48 30.28
CA ASN A 36 -9.50 -5.82 29.82
C ASN A 36 -10.24 -5.75 28.49
N LEU A 37 -11.08 -4.72 28.28
CA LEU A 37 -11.76 -4.50 27.01
C LEU A 37 -10.77 -4.19 25.88
N LEU A 38 -9.81 -3.29 26.11
CA LEU A 38 -8.75 -2.99 25.14
C LEU A 38 -7.90 -4.22 24.82
N SER A 39 -7.52 -5.00 25.85
CA SER A 39 -6.76 -6.24 25.69
C SER A 39 -7.52 -7.26 24.84
N THR A 40 -8.81 -7.41 25.09
CA THR A 40 -9.69 -8.32 24.36
C THR A 40 -9.83 -7.90 22.90
N LEU A 41 -10.06 -6.60 22.65
CA LEU A 41 -10.16 -6.06 21.30
C LEU A 41 -8.85 -6.29 20.53
N TYR A 42 -7.71 -5.89 21.08
CA TYR A 42 -6.41 -6.03 20.42
C TYR A 42 -6.07 -7.49 20.08
N ARG A 43 -6.37 -8.45 20.96
CA ARG A 43 -6.18 -9.88 20.68
C ARG A 43 -7.10 -10.37 19.56
N GLY A 44 -8.32 -9.83 19.49
CA GLY A 44 -9.34 -10.26 18.55
C GLY A 44 -9.32 -9.58 17.17
N VAL A 45 -8.70 -8.41 17.01
CA VAL A 45 -8.65 -7.72 15.70
C VAL A 45 -7.61 -8.35 14.76
N LEU A 46 -7.77 -8.09 13.45
CA LEU A 46 -6.86 -8.63 12.44
C LEU A 46 -5.43 -8.09 12.66
N PRO A 47 -4.38 -8.86 12.26
CA PRO A 47 -2.99 -8.45 12.43
C PRO A 47 -2.66 -7.06 11.88
N LYS A 48 -3.27 -6.67 10.75
CA LYS A 48 -3.08 -5.33 10.15
C LYS A 48 -3.53 -4.20 11.08
N TYR A 49 -4.61 -4.40 11.83
CA TYR A 49 -5.13 -3.40 12.77
C TYR A 49 -4.37 -3.41 14.10
N ARG A 50 -3.87 -4.58 14.55
CA ARG A 50 -2.90 -4.62 15.66
C ARG A 50 -1.66 -3.80 15.35
N MET A 51 -1.07 -4.01 14.18
CA MET A 51 0.10 -3.27 13.73
C MET A 51 -0.20 -1.77 13.63
N LEU A 52 -1.38 -1.39 13.14
CA LEU A 52 -1.82 0.01 13.09
C LEU A 52 -1.93 0.63 14.48
N LEU A 53 -2.55 -0.08 15.43
CA LEU A 53 -2.66 0.35 16.83
C LEU A 53 -1.27 0.54 17.45
N ASP A 54 -0.37 -0.42 17.30
CA ASP A 54 1.00 -0.30 17.83
C ASP A 54 1.75 0.85 17.17
N THR A 55 1.64 1.02 15.85
CA THR A 55 2.31 2.12 15.12
C THR A 55 1.82 3.49 15.58
N ALA A 56 0.52 3.64 15.77
CA ALA A 56 -0.07 4.89 16.27
C ALA A 56 0.25 5.17 17.74
N SER A 57 0.66 4.14 18.50
CA SER A 57 1.05 4.22 19.91
C SER A 57 2.57 4.12 20.12
N ASN A 58 3.38 4.59 19.17
CA ASN A 58 4.85 4.59 19.26
C ASN A 58 5.45 3.19 19.51
N GLY A 59 4.81 2.15 18.97
CA GLY A 59 5.23 0.75 19.00
C GLY A 59 4.64 -0.09 20.13
N TYR A 60 3.93 0.49 21.10
CA TYR A 60 3.36 -0.28 22.21
C TYR A 60 1.98 0.23 22.65
N PHE A 61 0.93 -0.28 22.00
CA PHE A 61 -0.45 0.11 22.30
C PHE A 61 -0.88 -0.25 23.72
N MET A 62 -0.50 -1.43 24.23
CA MET A 62 -0.88 -1.90 25.57
C MET A 62 -0.21 -1.15 26.73
N GLY A 63 0.76 -0.29 26.44
CA GLY A 63 1.39 0.56 27.46
C GLY A 63 0.83 1.98 27.55
N GLN A 64 -0.12 2.32 26.69
CA GLN A 64 -0.75 3.64 26.73
C GLN A 64 -1.72 3.78 27.91
N ASP A 65 -2.03 5.03 28.26
CA ASP A 65 -3.16 5.30 29.15
C ASP A 65 -4.43 4.72 28.53
N VAL A 66 -5.31 4.22 29.40
CA VAL A 66 -6.54 3.56 29.00
C VAL A 66 -7.45 4.48 28.19
N ASN A 67 -7.51 5.77 28.53
CA ASN A 67 -8.35 6.72 27.81
C ASN A 67 -7.75 7.05 26.44
N ASP A 68 -6.43 7.19 26.35
CA ASP A 68 -5.72 7.38 25.07
C ASP A 68 -5.92 6.17 24.15
N GLY A 69 -5.81 4.95 24.69
CA GLY A 69 -6.05 3.72 23.95
C GLY A 69 -7.49 3.61 23.43
N LEU A 70 -8.49 3.99 24.24
CA LEU A 70 -9.89 4.04 23.82
C LEU A 70 -10.12 5.08 22.71
N LEU A 71 -9.56 6.27 22.87
CA LEU A 71 -9.66 7.34 21.88
C LEU A 71 -9.02 6.93 20.55
N LEU A 72 -7.85 6.30 20.59
CA LEU A 72 -7.17 5.81 19.39
C LEU A 72 -7.99 4.74 18.66
N VAL A 73 -8.56 3.78 19.38
CA VAL A 73 -9.44 2.76 18.80
C VAL A 73 -10.64 3.40 18.10
N GLU A 74 -11.28 4.38 18.75
CA GLU A 74 -12.43 5.08 18.18
C GLU A 74 -12.04 5.89 16.93
N ASN A 75 -10.87 6.54 16.95
CA ASN A 75 -10.33 7.26 15.79
C ASN A 75 -10.06 6.33 14.61
N ILE A 76 -9.45 5.15 14.85
CA ILE A 76 -9.20 4.15 13.80
C ILE A 76 -10.51 3.59 13.27
N ALA A 77 -11.49 3.29 14.13
CA ALA A 77 -12.81 2.82 13.69
C ALA A 77 -13.58 3.86 12.86
N THR A 78 -13.41 5.15 13.19
CA THR A 78 -14.02 6.25 12.45
C THR A 78 -13.35 6.45 11.09
N SER A 79 -12.02 6.37 11.04
CA SER A 79 -11.28 6.53 9.77
C SER A 79 -11.40 5.33 8.85
N ASP A 80 -11.45 4.10 9.37
CA ASP A 80 -11.61 2.86 8.59
C ASP A 80 -12.98 2.80 7.88
N GLY A 81 -14.01 3.44 8.43
CA GLY A 81 -15.31 3.61 7.75
C GLY A 81 -15.29 4.66 6.61
N ASN A 82 -14.33 5.59 6.63
CA ASN A 82 -14.26 6.75 5.75
C ASN A 82 -13.24 6.62 4.61
N TYR A 83 -12.20 5.79 4.77
CA TYR A 83 -11.10 5.64 3.81
C TYR A 83 -11.15 4.30 3.04
N ASN A 84 -12.29 4.03 2.40
CA ASN A 84 -12.43 2.92 1.44
C ASN A 84 -11.93 3.26 0.02
N GLU A 85 -11.15 4.33 -0.14
CA GLU A 85 -10.46 4.61 -1.40
C GLU A 85 -8.96 4.45 -1.19
N GLU A 86 -8.39 3.51 -1.95
CA GLU A 86 -6.98 3.53 -2.33
C GLU A 86 -5.96 2.98 -1.32
N TYR A 87 -6.05 1.69 -1.03
CA TYR A 87 -4.83 0.87 -0.86
C TYR A 87 -4.82 -0.29 -1.84
N ASP A 88 -5.10 -0.01 -3.11
CA ASP A 88 -4.56 -0.83 -4.20
C ASP A 88 -3.10 -0.44 -4.42
N ARG A 89 -2.24 -0.77 -3.45
CA ARG A 89 -0.80 -0.92 -3.69
C ARG A 89 -0.52 -2.29 -4.31
N SER A 90 -1.36 -2.73 -5.26
CA SER A 90 -0.82 -3.52 -6.36
C SER A 90 0.09 -2.60 -7.16
N ASP A 91 1.34 -2.47 -6.69
CA ASP A 91 2.47 -2.24 -7.59
C ASP A 91 2.60 -3.47 -8.52
N ARG A 92 1.61 -3.64 -9.39
CA ARG A 92 1.69 -4.36 -10.66
C ARG A 92 1.90 -3.35 -11.80
N GLY A 93 2.20 -2.10 -11.48
CA GLY A 93 2.46 -1.03 -12.43
C GLY A 93 3.89 -1.01 -12.96
N SER A 94 4.85 -1.59 -12.22
CA SER A 94 6.26 -1.59 -12.60
C SER A 94 6.53 -2.28 -13.94
N SER A 95 5.91 -3.45 -14.20
CA SER A 95 6.19 -4.21 -15.43
C SER A 95 5.72 -3.53 -16.73
N ILE A 96 4.59 -2.81 -16.71
CA ILE A 96 4.02 -2.21 -17.95
C ILE A 96 4.76 -0.92 -18.32
N GLN A 97 5.14 -0.12 -17.31
CA GLN A 97 5.91 1.11 -17.55
C GLN A 97 7.35 0.78 -17.97
N GLU A 98 7.98 -0.23 -17.36
CA GLU A 98 9.33 -0.69 -17.73
C GLU A 98 9.37 -1.19 -19.18
N GLU A 99 8.37 -1.96 -19.61
CA GLU A 99 8.30 -2.47 -20.98
C GLU A 99 8.09 -1.35 -22.01
N LYS A 100 7.29 -0.33 -21.66
CA LYS A 100 7.09 0.85 -22.50
C LYS A 100 8.40 1.65 -22.65
N HIS A 101 9.11 1.92 -21.56
CA HIS A 101 10.40 2.61 -21.60
C HIS A 101 11.45 1.82 -22.38
N LYS A 102 11.47 0.49 -22.24
CA LYS A 102 12.37 -0.39 -23.00
C LYS A 102 12.11 -0.34 -24.50
N LYS A 103 10.84 -0.32 -24.93
CA LYS A 103 10.46 -0.18 -26.35
C LYS A 103 10.87 1.18 -26.92
N GLU A 104 10.70 2.24 -26.15
CA GLU A 104 11.05 3.60 -26.56
C GLU A 104 12.56 3.80 -26.70
N ILE A 105 13.35 3.31 -25.74
CA ILE A 105 14.82 3.33 -25.81
C ILE A 105 15.33 2.55 -27.03
N LYS A 106 14.74 1.39 -27.33
CA LYS A 106 15.11 0.59 -28.51
C LYS A 106 14.86 1.35 -29.81
N MET A 107 13.70 2.00 -29.93
CA MET A 107 13.35 2.79 -31.12
C MET A 107 14.29 3.99 -31.32
N LEU A 108 14.69 4.66 -30.24
CA LEU A 108 15.67 5.74 -30.29
C LEU A 108 17.05 5.24 -30.73
N ASN A 109 17.46 4.07 -30.26
CA ASN A 109 18.72 3.45 -30.65
C ASN A 109 18.74 3.06 -32.14
N ASP A 110 17.67 2.44 -32.65
CA ASP A 110 17.57 2.09 -34.08
C ASP A 110 17.62 3.35 -34.98
N LYS A 111 16.97 4.43 -34.57
CA LYS A 111 17.07 5.73 -35.29
C LYS A 111 18.50 6.29 -35.29
N LEU A 112 19.24 6.12 -34.19
CA LEU A 112 20.62 6.59 -34.08
C LEU A 112 21.57 5.79 -34.98
N LEU A 113 21.47 4.45 -34.99
CA LEU A 113 22.30 3.61 -35.86
C LEU A 113 22.04 3.86 -37.35
N ASN A 114 20.78 4.09 -37.74
CA ASN A 114 20.42 4.29 -39.14
C ASN A 114 20.75 5.71 -39.64
N GLY A 115 20.94 6.68 -38.74
CA GLY A 115 21.26 8.07 -39.08
C GLY A 115 22.72 8.32 -39.49
N GLN A 116 23.63 7.36 -39.27
CA GLN A 116 25.07 7.52 -39.55
C GLN A 116 25.55 6.80 -40.83
N GLN A 117 24.70 6.08 -41.56
CA GLN A 117 25.09 5.52 -42.86
C GLN A 117 24.92 6.57 -43.98
N LYS A 118 25.85 7.52 -44.07
CA LYS A 118 26.07 8.30 -45.30
C LYS A 118 27.51 8.13 -45.81
N GLN A 119 27.61 7.25 -46.82
CA GLN A 119 28.48 7.24 -47.99
C GLN A 119 29.87 7.90 -47.86
N VAL A 120 30.92 7.08 -47.73
CA VAL A 120 32.30 7.49 -48.03
C VAL A 120 32.58 7.12 -49.50
N HIS A 121 32.69 8.13 -50.36
CA HIS A 121 33.03 7.94 -51.78
C HIS A 121 34.56 7.95 -51.93
N PHE A 122 35.14 6.83 -52.35
CA PHE A 122 36.55 6.71 -52.71
C PHE A 122 36.63 6.64 -54.24
N VAL A 123 37.32 7.60 -54.86
CA VAL A 123 37.62 7.56 -56.30
C VAL A 123 39.12 7.69 -56.46
N CYS A 124 39.74 6.62 -56.96
CA CYS A 124 40.93 6.70 -57.79
C CYS A 124 40.47 6.31 -59.19
N GLU A 125 40.74 7.15 -60.19
CA GLU A 125 41.55 6.78 -61.36
C GLU A 125 41.61 7.95 -62.34
N ASP A 126 42.71 7.94 -63.08
CA ASP A 126 43.34 8.93 -63.93
C ASP A 126 42.50 9.42 -65.12
N ASP A 127 42.48 10.74 -65.35
CA ASP A 127 42.00 11.35 -66.59
C ASP A 127 43.21 11.73 -67.48
N VAL A 128 43.42 10.97 -68.55
CA VAL A 128 44.08 11.48 -69.77
C VAL A 128 42.97 11.95 -70.70
N VAL A 129 42.90 13.25 -70.95
CA VAL A 129 42.10 13.83 -72.03
C VAL A 129 43.07 14.51 -73.01
N GLU A 130 43.15 13.95 -74.22
CA GLU A 130 43.73 14.60 -75.40
C GLU A 130 42.61 15.40 -76.09
N GLU A 131 42.83 16.69 -76.31
CA GLU A 131 41.95 17.58 -77.10
C GLU A 131 42.55 17.77 -78.50
N GLY A 132 41.72 17.70 -79.56
CA GLY A 132 42.04 18.25 -80.89
C GLY A 132 41.81 17.31 -82.06
#